data_AF-A0A820AIU8-F1
#
_entry.id   AF-A0A820AIU8-F1
#
_cell.length_a   1.000
_cell.length_b   1.000
_cell.length_c   1.000
_cell.angle_alpha   90.00
_cell.angle_beta   90.00
_cell.angle_gamma   90.00
#
_symmetry.space_group_name_H-M   'P 1'
#
loop_
_entity.id
_entity.type
_entity.pdbx_description
1 polymer ?
#
loop_
_entity_poly.entity_id
_entity_poly.type
_entity_poly.pdbx_seq_one_letter_code
_entity_poly.pdbx_strand_id
1 'polypeptide(L)' 'VPQELTMSQFVTIIRNRMQLNANQAFYLLVNNKSIASMSTSMAEIYRDDKDDDGFLYMTYASQEMFGGFDQ' A
#
# COMPACT_ATOMS: atom_id res chain seq x y z
N VAL A 1 -2.50 -10.27 9.10
CA VAL A 1 -3.34 -9.07 8.88
C VAL A 1 -4.79 -9.53 8.82
N PRO A 2 -5.78 -8.79 9.36
CA PRO A 2 -7.18 -9.21 9.29
C PRO A 2 -7.61 -9.32 7.81
N GLN A 3 -8.30 -10.40 7.45
CA GLN A 3 -8.66 -10.70 6.06
C GLN A 3 -9.70 -9.74 5.48
N GLU A 4 -10.56 -9.20 6.33
CA GLU A 4 -11.64 -8.26 5.97
C GLU A 4 -11.18 -6.81 5.85
N LEU A 5 -9.92 -6.54 6.21
CA LEU A 5 -9.39 -5.20 6.23
C LEU A 5 -9.16 -4.70 4.79
N THR A 6 -9.76 -3.58 4.44
CA THR A 6 -9.59 -2.99 3.11
C THR A 6 -8.21 -2.36 2.97
N MET A 7 -7.72 -2.22 1.74
CA MET A 7 -6.45 -1.53 1.49
C MET A 7 -6.42 -0.11 2.06
N SER A 8 -7.52 0.64 1.97
CA SER A 8 -7.64 1.98 2.58
C SER A 8 -7.45 1.97 4.10
N GLN A 9 -8.05 1.00 4.80
CA GLN A 9 -7.86 0.84 6.24
C GLN A 9 -6.43 0.43 6.56
N PHE A 10 -5.82 -0.44 5.75
CA PHE A 10 -4.45 -0.89 5.97
C PHE A 10 -3.46 0.27 5.86
N VAL A 11 -3.59 1.07 4.79
CA VAL A 11 -2.82 2.28 4.58
C VAL A 11 -2.98 3.24 5.76
N THR A 12 -4.20 3.42 6.26
CA THR A 12 -4.47 4.30 7.41
C THR A 12 -3.78 3.81 8.68
N ILE A 13 -3.78 2.50 8.94
CA ILE A 13 -3.08 1.89 10.09
C ILE A 13 -1.57 2.07 9.97
N ILE A 14 -1.00 1.81 8.80
CA ILE A 14 0.44 1.96 8.55
C ILE A 14 0.86 3.43 8.70
N ARG A 15 0.05 4.36 8.16
CA ARG A 15 0.25 5.80 8.32
C ARG A 15 0.26 6.24 9.78
N ASN A 16 -0.70 5.76 10.56
CA ASN A 16 -0.82 6.07 11.99
C ASN A 16 0.39 5.53 12.76
N ARG A 17 0.80 4.28 12.49
CA ARG A 17 1.97 3.65 13.11
C ARG A 17 3.29 4.37 12.79
N MET A 18 3.45 4.88 11.56
CA MET A 18 4.63 5.64 11.16
C MET A 18 4.57 7.12 11.58
N GLN A 19 3.49 7.56 12.23
CA GLN A 19 3.29 8.95 12.66
C GLN A 19 3.41 9.96 11.50
N LEU A 20 3.01 9.54 10.29
CA LEU A 20 3.06 10.40 9.11
C LEU A 20 2.01 11.50 9.21
N ASN A 21 2.42 12.74 8.92
CA ASN A 21 1.53 13.89 8.93
C ASN A 21 0.45 13.76 7.85
N ALA A 22 -0.74 14.33 8.12
CA ALA A 22 -1.87 14.34 7.17
C ALA A 22 -1.50 14.95 5.80
N ASN A 23 -0.48 15.82 5.77
CA ASN A 23 0.00 16.49 4.57
C ASN A 23 0.99 15.67 3.72
N GLN A 24 1.53 14.57 4.24
CA GLN A 24 2.44 13.71 3.48
C GLN A 24 1.62 12.71 2.67
N ALA A 25 1.72 12.78 1.33
CA ALA A 25 1.08 11.76 0.50
C ALA A 25 1.85 10.43 0.66
N PHE A 26 1.09 9.38 0.93
CA PHE A 26 1.58 8.03 1.16
C PHE A 26 0.96 7.10 0.12
N TYR A 27 1.80 6.49 -0.69
CA TYR A 27 1.41 5.54 -1.70
C TYR A 27 1.95 4.17 -1.35
N LEU A 28 1.12 3.15 -1.57
CA LEU A 28 1.48 1.76 -1.40
C LEU A 28 1.35 1.08 -2.75
N LEU A 29 2.39 0.35 -3.15
CA LEU A 29 2.44 -0.47 -4.34
C LEU A 29 2.52 -1.93 -3.90
N VAL A 30 1.78 -2.80 -4.57
CA VAL A 30 1.80 -4.25 -4.33
C VAL A 30 2.42 -4.88 -5.57
N ASN A 31 3.46 -5.70 -5.40
CA ASN A 31 4.12 -6.37 -6.52
C ASN A 31 4.53 -5.40 -7.65
N ASN A 32 5.13 -4.27 -7.29
CA ASN A 32 5.52 -3.16 -8.19
C ASN A 32 4.38 -2.51 -8.99
N LYS A 33 3.12 -2.84 -8.71
CA LYS A 33 1.94 -2.21 -9.30
C LYS A 33 1.28 -1.27 -8.30
N SER A 34 0.89 -0.10 -8.77
CA SER A 34 0.05 0.81 -7.99
C SER A 34 -1.25 0.09 -7.65
N ILE A 35 -1.67 0.15 -6.38
CA ILE A 35 -2.95 -0.44 -5.98
C ILE A 35 -4.08 0.28 -6.72
N ALA A 36 -4.70 -0.42 -7.65
CA ALA A 36 -5.77 0.15 -8.49
C ALA A 36 -7.06 0.38 -7.70
N SER A 37 -7.28 -0.35 -6.59
CA SER A 37 -8.55 -0.29 -5.86
C SER A 37 -8.34 -0.31 -4.34
N MET A 38 -8.60 0.84 -3.71
CA MET A 38 -8.48 1.01 -2.25
C MET A 38 -9.62 0.34 -1.47
N SER A 39 -10.68 -0.09 -2.14
CA SER A 39 -11.83 -0.81 -1.59
C SER A 39 -11.63 -2.32 -1.53
N THR A 40 -10.63 -2.88 -2.23
CA THR A 40 -10.36 -4.31 -2.22
C THR A 40 -9.87 -4.77 -0.84
N SER A 41 -10.29 -5.97 -0.45
CA SER A 41 -9.88 -6.58 0.82
C SER A 41 -8.44 -7.09 0.75
N MET A 42 -7.74 -7.13 1.89
CA MET A 42 -6.38 -7.67 1.97
C MET A 42 -6.33 -9.16 1.59
N ALA A 43 -7.42 -9.90 1.83
CA ALA A 43 -7.51 -11.31 1.44
C ALA A 43 -7.55 -11.50 -0.08
N GLU A 44 -8.22 -10.62 -0.81
CA GLU A 44 -8.22 -10.63 -2.27
C GLU A 44 -6.84 -10.26 -2.81
N ILE A 45 -6.25 -9.16 -2.35
CA ILE A 45 -4.90 -8.74 -2.76
C ILE A 45 -3.88 -9.86 -2.50
N TYR A 46 -3.94 -10.51 -1.34
CA TYR A 46 -3.05 -11.63 -1.02
C TYR A 46 -3.27 -12.84 -1.94
N ARG A 47 -4.48 -13.10 -2.40
CA ARG A 47 -4.76 -14.21 -3.31
C ARG A 47 -4.28 -13.93 -4.72
N ASP A 48 -4.44 -12.69 -5.19
CA ASP A 48 -4.13 -12.28 -6.55
C ASP A 48 -2.66 -11.89 -6.75
N ASP A 49 -2.01 -11.31 -5.75
CA ASP A 49 -0.67 -10.71 -5.88
C ASP A 49 0.42 -11.31 -4.97
N LYS A 50 0.13 -12.39 -4.22
CA LYS A 50 1.20 -13.09 -3.46
C LYS A 50 2.26 -13.66 -4.38
N ASP A 51 3.46 -13.74 -3.85
CA ASP A 51 4.58 -14.43 -4.50
C ASP A 51 4.53 -15.95 -4.27
N ASP A 52 5.39 -16.69 -4.99
CA ASP A 52 5.43 -18.16 -4.92
C ASP A 52 5.87 -18.66 -3.54
N ASP A 53 6.71 -17.86 -2.86
CA ASP A 53 7.11 -18.08 -1.46
C ASP A 53 5.95 -17.95 -0.45
N GLY A 54 4.76 -17.51 -0.89
CA GLY A 54 3.59 -17.34 -0.05
C GLY A 54 3.58 -16.02 0.74
N PHE A 55 4.45 -15.07 0.37
CA PHE A 55 4.48 -13.73 0.96
C PHE A 55 3.96 -12.67 -0.01
N LEU A 56 3.38 -11.60 0.53
CA LEU A 56 2.91 -10.46 -0.24
C LEU A 56 3.89 -9.31 -0.08
N TYR A 57 4.51 -8.89 -1.19
CA TYR A 57 5.49 -7.82 -1.19
C TYR A 57 4.83 -6.49 -1.50
N MET A 58 5.10 -5.50 -0.63
CA MET A 58 4.59 -4.15 -0.75
C MET A 58 5.73 -3.15 -0.68
N THR A 59 5.68 -2.13 -1.53
CA THR A 59 6.61 -1.00 -1.53
C THR A 59 5.84 0.25 -1.18
N TYR A 60 6.35 1.04 -0.25
CA TYR A 60 5.77 2.35 0.06
C TYR A 60 6.58 3.44 -0.64
N ALA A 61 5.88 4.48 -1.13
CA ALA A 61 6.48 5.66 -1.71
C ALA A 61 5.85 6.92 -1.08
N SER A 62 6.68 7.91 -0.76
CA SER A 62 6.23 9.24 -0.37
C SER A 62 6.18 10.17 -1.58
N GLN A 63 5.29 11.18 -1.56
CA GLN A 63 5.20 12.17 -2.64
C GLN A 63 6.54 12.86 -2.94
N GLU A 64 7.37 13.06 -1.93
CA GLU A 64 8.70 13.66 -2.05
C GLU A 64 9.62 12.86 -2.99
N MET A 65 9.41 11.54 -3.13
CA MET A 65 10.11 10.69 -4.10
C MET A 65 9.37 10.57 -5.45
N PHE A 66 8.05 10.71 -5.47
CA PHE A 66 7.26 10.53 -6.70
C PHE A 66 7.20 11.79 -7.57
N GLY A 67 7.47 12.99 -7.01
CA GLY A 67 7.45 14.28 -7.72
C GLY A 67 8.83 14.83 -8.14
N GLY A 68 9.92 14.11 -7.87
CA GLY A 68 11.28 14.55 -8.24
C GLY A 68 11.71 14.22 -9.67
N PHE A 69 10.84 13.61 -10.48
CA PHE A 69 11.14 13.17 -11.85
C PHE A 69 10.54 14.06 -12.95
N ASP A 70 9.98 15.22 -12.60
CA ASP A 70 9.57 16.22 -13.59
C ASP A 70 10.60 17.37 -13.57
N GLN A 71 11.59 17.28 -14.47
CA GLN A 71 12.47 18.39 -14.85
C GLN A 71 12.08 18.90 -16.24
#